data_AF-A0A7C4TWG3-F1
#
_entry.id   AF-A0A7C4TWG3-F1
#
_cell.length_a   1.000
_cell.length_b   1.000
_cell.length_c   1.000
_cell.angle_alpha   90.00
_cell.angle_beta   90.00
_cell.angle_gamma   90.00
#
_symmetry.space_group_name_H-M   'P 1'
#
loop_
_entity.id
_entity.type
_entity.pdbx_description
1 polymer ?
#
loop_
_entity_poly.entity_id
_entity_poly.type
_entity_poly.pdbx_seq_one_letter_code
_entity_poly.pdbx_strand_id
1 'polypeptide(L)'
;MPHVVPRPRQSRLQSSLHYACRGLSGKVEPGLRGHVMRQLQRSYRSAPRRRFGLLLAAVSALLWPSAAAEERVNGQENGGTPAAAPPDIELLLRSDRTIYAVGDAPAYYARSGADCYLTLINVDPDRSAVVLFPNEFEQDNRLLADRELKLPKANAPYRLRLAKAGRERLIGICTEAPRPPLGIFHDFERTRFTLLGDWDRFQASVANGQMQEFADARSRRVGESGRRRHEGQERRALPDRQGRAEITYEVR
;
A
#
# COMPACT_ATOMS: atom_id res chain seq x y z
N MET A 1 14.24 -24.54 10.34
CA MET A 1 14.51 -23.23 10.98
C MET A 1 15.68 -22.59 10.26
N PRO A 2 15.59 -21.36 9.72
CA PRO A 2 16.71 -20.78 8.99
C PRO A 2 17.79 -20.27 9.96
N HIS A 3 19.02 -20.71 9.77
CA HIS A 3 20.20 -20.21 10.48
C HIS A 3 20.76 -18.97 9.78
N VAL A 4 20.99 -17.90 10.54
CA VAL A 4 21.55 -16.62 10.05
C VAL A 4 23.03 -16.55 10.43
N VAL A 5 23.91 -16.34 9.44
CA VAL A 5 25.36 -16.16 9.65
C VAL A 5 25.73 -14.67 9.47
N PRO A 6 26.27 -13.98 10.49
CA PRO A 6 26.68 -12.58 10.39
C PRO A 6 28.06 -12.42 9.71
N ARG A 7 28.24 -11.31 8.97
CA ARG A 7 29.53 -10.84 8.44
C ARG A 7 30.08 -9.66 9.27
N PRO A 8 31.42 -9.45 9.30
CA PRO A 8 32.05 -8.43 10.14
C PRO A 8 31.74 -7.00 9.66
N ARG A 9 31.56 -6.10 10.65
CA ARG A 9 31.21 -4.67 10.49
C ARG A 9 32.39 -3.86 9.94
N GLN A 10 32.14 -3.05 8.92
CA GLN A 10 32.94 -1.86 8.64
C GLN A 10 32.24 -0.60 9.18
N SER A 11 33.05 0.35 9.65
CA SER A 11 32.71 1.48 10.51
C SER A 11 31.84 2.56 9.85
N ARG A 12 30.89 3.10 10.63
CA ARG A 12 29.78 4.02 10.26
C ARG A 12 30.14 5.50 10.01
N LEU A 13 31.41 5.89 9.81
CA LEU A 13 31.80 7.31 9.93
C LEU A 13 32.21 8.06 8.65
N GLN A 14 32.10 7.48 7.44
CA GLN A 14 32.50 8.18 6.20
C GLN A 14 31.43 8.38 5.13
N SER A 15 30.19 7.89 5.30
CA SER A 15 29.18 7.99 4.23
C SER A 15 28.26 9.22 4.31
N SER A 16 28.37 10.03 5.36
CA SER A 16 27.45 11.16 5.62
C SER A 16 27.77 12.44 4.83
N LEU A 17 28.92 12.52 4.14
CA LEU A 17 29.37 13.74 3.43
C LEU A 17 29.28 13.67 1.90
N HIS A 18 28.93 12.52 1.31
CA HIS A 18 28.89 12.35 -0.14
C HIS A 18 27.49 12.49 -0.79
N TYR A 19 26.41 12.62 -0.02
CA TYR A 19 25.04 12.60 -0.57
C TYR A 19 24.43 13.99 -0.83
N ALA A 20 25.09 15.08 -0.47
CA ALA A 20 24.54 16.44 -0.63
C ALA A 20 24.86 17.13 -1.98
N CYS A 21 25.62 16.51 -2.90
CA CYS A 21 26.13 17.21 -4.10
C CYS A 21 25.90 16.51 -5.46
N ARG A 22 24.90 15.64 -5.64
CA ARG A 22 24.64 14.99 -6.95
C ARG A 22 23.20 15.08 -7.47
N GLY A 23 22.54 16.20 -7.22
CA GLY A 23 21.35 16.59 -7.99
C GLY A 23 21.65 17.88 -8.73
N LEU A 24 21.47 17.88 -10.07
CA LEU A 24 21.65 18.99 -11.02
C LEU A 24 23.02 19.02 -11.74
N SER A 25 23.18 18.14 -12.72
CA SER A 25 24.05 18.44 -13.87
C SER A 25 23.38 17.93 -15.14
N GLY A 26 22.99 18.86 -16.01
CA GLY A 26 22.43 18.55 -17.32
C GLY A 26 21.50 19.61 -17.91
N LYS A 27 22.11 20.67 -18.50
CA LYS A 27 21.55 21.62 -19.47
C LYS A 27 20.49 22.65 -19.01
N VAL A 28 20.94 23.80 -18.49
CA VAL A 28 20.32 25.11 -18.75
C VAL A 28 21.43 26.18 -18.71
N GLU A 29 21.47 27.07 -19.70
CA GLU A 29 22.45 28.15 -19.85
C GLU A 29 22.46 29.16 -18.67
N PRO A 30 23.62 29.69 -18.27
CA PRO A 30 23.78 30.60 -17.15
C PRO A 30 23.52 32.05 -17.59
N GLY A 31 22.26 32.48 -17.63
CA GLY A 31 21.92 33.88 -17.91
C GLY A 31 20.55 34.35 -17.42
N LEU A 32 19.56 33.45 -17.32
CA LEU A 32 18.16 33.83 -17.10
C LEU A 32 17.58 33.47 -15.71
N ARG A 33 18.40 33.03 -14.75
CA ARG A 33 17.92 32.64 -13.41
C ARG A 33 17.86 33.78 -12.39
N GLY A 34 18.60 34.87 -12.60
CA GLY A 34 18.73 35.97 -11.63
C GLY A 34 17.62 37.03 -11.65
N HIS A 35 16.89 37.15 -12.77
CA HIS A 35 15.84 38.17 -12.95
C HIS A 35 14.42 37.64 -12.72
N VAL A 36 14.14 36.38 -13.09
CA VAL A 36 12.80 35.77 -12.92
C VAL A 36 12.47 35.52 -11.44
N MET A 37 13.45 35.20 -10.60
CA MET A 37 13.24 35.00 -9.16
C MET A 37 13.05 36.30 -8.35
N ARG A 38 13.42 37.47 -8.90
CA ARG A 38 13.20 38.77 -8.23
C ARG A 38 11.84 39.41 -8.53
N GLN A 39 11.10 38.94 -9.54
CA GLN A 39 9.75 39.42 -9.84
C GLN A 39 8.64 38.62 -9.14
N LEU A 40 8.83 37.33 -8.85
CA LEU A 40 7.77 36.51 -8.24
C LEU A 40 7.66 36.63 -6.70
N GLN A 41 8.70 37.12 -6.01
CA GLN A 41 8.66 37.35 -4.55
C GLN A 41 8.06 38.71 -4.13
N ARG A 42 7.80 39.64 -5.06
CA ARG A 42 7.16 40.94 -4.76
C ARG A 42 5.62 40.94 -4.87
N SER A 43 5.01 39.92 -5.48
CA SER A 43 3.55 39.91 -5.70
C SER A 43 2.73 39.20 -4.62
N TYR A 44 3.37 38.53 -3.66
CA TYR A 44 2.66 37.76 -2.61
C TYR A 44 2.71 38.39 -1.20
N ARG A 45 3.16 39.65 -1.09
CA ARG A 45 3.38 40.30 0.21
C ARG A 45 2.80 41.70 0.30
N SER A 46 1.58 41.92 -0.16
CA SER A 46 0.75 43.05 0.29
C SER A 46 -0.65 43.01 -0.30
N ALA A 47 -1.66 42.84 0.58
CA ALA A 47 -2.96 43.52 0.58
C ALA A 47 -4.19 42.60 0.72
N PRO A 48 -5.24 43.08 1.41
CA PRO A 48 -6.10 42.27 2.27
C PRO A 48 -7.50 42.01 1.70
N ARG A 49 -8.19 41.09 2.40
CA ARG A 49 -9.61 40.73 2.26
C ARG A 49 -10.53 41.97 2.32
N ARG A 50 -11.31 42.24 1.25
CA ARG A 50 -12.76 42.54 1.25
C ARG A 50 -13.27 43.05 -0.12
N ARG A 51 -14.27 42.33 -0.65
CA ARG A 51 -15.45 42.74 -1.43
C ARG A 51 -15.32 43.86 -2.48
N PHE A 52 -15.49 43.51 -3.75
CA PHE A 52 -16.16 44.24 -4.86
C PHE A 52 -15.94 43.32 -6.08
N GLY A 53 -16.84 43.03 -7.02
CA GLY A 53 -18.20 43.47 -7.34
C GLY A 53 -18.50 42.82 -8.72
N LEU A 54 -19.77 42.55 -8.97
CA LEU A 54 -20.35 41.97 -10.18
C LEU A 54 -19.94 42.65 -11.51
N LEU A 55 -19.92 41.87 -12.60
CA LEU A 55 -20.58 42.09 -13.92
C LEU A 55 -19.97 41.07 -14.94
N LEU A 56 -20.70 40.02 -15.36
CA LEU A 56 -21.73 39.90 -16.42
C LEU A 56 -21.18 39.85 -17.86
N ALA A 57 -21.39 38.70 -18.52
CA ALA A 57 -21.82 38.62 -19.93
C ALA A 57 -22.51 37.27 -20.19
N ALA A 58 -23.84 37.31 -20.33
CA ALA A 58 -24.66 36.38 -21.10
C ALA A 58 -24.50 36.74 -22.61
N VAL A 59 -24.94 36.05 -23.66
CA VAL A 59 -26.10 35.23 -24.02
C VAL A 59 -25.71 34.52 -25.33
N SER A 60 -26.22 33.31 -25.60
CA SER A 60 -26.73 32.92 -26.93
C SER A 60 -27.42 31.56 -26.83
N ALA A 61 -28.62 31.58 -26.26
CA ALA A 61 -29.68 30.64 -26.61
C ALA A 61 -30.41 31.24 -27.80
N LEU A 62 -30.52 30.51 -28.92
CA LEU A 62 -31.57 30.66 -29.93
C LEU A 62 -31.52 29.39 -30.81
N LEU A 63 -32.70 28.88 -31.13
CA LEU A 63 -33.04 27.61 -31.82
C LEU A 63 -33.12 26.35 -30.93
N TRP A 64 -34.22 26.22 -30.17
CA TRP A 64 -35.18 25.14 -30.49
C TRP A 64 -36.60 25.50 -30.01
N PRO A 65 -37.66 25.16 -30.78
CA PRO A 65 -39.02 25.64 -30.53
C PRO A 65 -39.74 24.95 -29.37
N SER A 66 -40.72 25.69 -28.86
CA SER A 66 -41.77 25.31 -27.94
C SER A 66 -42.51 24.03 -28.36
N ALA A 67 -42.64 23.08 -27.45
CA ALA A 67 -43.62 22.01 -27.54
C ALA A 67 -44.24 21.76 -26.16
N ALA A 68 -45.55 22.04 -26.11
CA ALA A 68 -46.59 21.41 -25.30
C ALA A 68 -46.29 21.05 -23.84
N ALA A 69 -47.03 21.72 -22.96
CA ALA A 69 -47.43 21.14 -21.70
C ALA A 69 -48.23 19.84 -21.95
N GLU A 70 -47.78 18.74 -21.38
CA GLU A 70 -48.63 17.61 -21.03
C GLU A 70 -48.26 17.14 -19.62
N GLU A 71 -49.26 17.26 -18.75
CA GLU A 71 -49.28 16.82 -17.38
C GLU A 71 -49.35 15.29 -17.36
N ARG A 72 -48.33 14.61 -16.83
CA ARG A 72 -48.49 13.25 -16.29
C ARG A 72 -47.69 13.03 -15.01
N VAL A 73 -48.46 12.97 -13.93
CA VAL A 73 -48.44 11.92 -12.89
C VAL A 73 -47.10 11.60 -12.25
N ASN A 74 -47.03 12.04 -10.99
CA ASN A 74 -46.19 11.54 -9.91
C ASN A 74 -45.95 10.02 -9.97
N GLY A 75 -44.70 9.60 -10.08
CA GLY A 75 -44.28 8.21 -10.04
C GLY A 75 -42.80 8.11 -9.67
N GLN A 76 -42.54 7.84 -8.40
CA GLN A 76 -41.22 7.49 -7.88
C GLN A 76 -40.60 6.33 -8.67
N GLU A 77 -39.43 6.55 -9.26
CA GLU A 77 -38.39 5.52 -9.33
C GLU A 77 -37.02 6.19 -9.10
N ASN A 78 -36.65 6.31 -7.82
CA ASN A 78 -35.26 6.39 -7.41
C ASN A 78 -34.60 5.03 -7.70
N GLY A 79 -34.42 4.70 -8.97
CA GLY A 79 -33.61 3.60 -9.44
C GLY A 79 -32.14 4.00 -9.47
N GLY A 80 -31.60 4.42 -8.33
CA GLY A 80 -30.15 4.51 -8.18
C GLY A 80 -29.59 3.11 -8.35
N THR A 81 -28.98 2.82 -9.51
CA THR A 81 -28.15 1.63 -9.68
C THR A 81 -27.26 1.53 -8.45
N PRO A 82 -27.28 0.40 -7.71
CA PRO A 82 -26.32 0.21 -6.62
C PRO A 82 -24.95 0.47 -7.22
N ALA A 83 -24.26 1.51 -6.75
CA ALA A 83 -22.90 1.77 -7.16
C ALA A 83 -22.14 0.47 -6.96
N ALA A 84 -21.70 -0.15 -8.06
CA ALA A 84 -21.00 -1.42 -8.01
C ALA A 84 -19.85 -1.26 -7.02
N ALA A 85 -19.70 -2.23 -6.12
CA ALA A 85 -18.58 -2.23 -5.18
C ALA A 85 -17.29 -2.03 -6.01
N PRO A 86 -16.42 -1.09 -5.63
CA PRO A 86 -15.18 -0.85 -6.37
C PRO A 86 -14.41 -2.18 -6.48
N PRO A 87 -13.83 -2.49 -7.66
CA PRO A 87 -13.23 -3.80 -7.90
C PRO A 87 -12.12 -4.08 -6.90
N ASP A 88 -11.80 -5.35 -6.68
CA ASP A 88 -10.64 -5.75 -5.87
C ASP A 88 -9.34 -5.15 -6.44
N ILE A 89 -8.32 -5.02 -5.60
CA ILE A 89 -7.02 -4.48 -6.02
C ILE A 89 -6.32 -5.53 -6.90
N GLU A 90 -5.96 -5.18 -8.13
CA GLU A 90 -5.11 -6.05 -8.95
C GLU A 90 -3.71 -6.13 -8.33
N LEU A 91 -3.24 -7.36 -8.08
CA LEU A 91 -1.91 -7.65 -7.58
C LEU A 91 -1.25 -8.70 -8.47
N LEU A 92 -0.04 -8.41 -8.91
CA LEU A 92 0.80 -9.31 -9.69
C LEU A 92 2.00 -9.71 -8.84
N LEU A 93 2.29 -11.01 -8.80
CA LEU A 93 3.45 -11.57 -8.10
C LEU A 93 4.31 -12.37 -9.05
N ARG A 94 5.61 -12.33 -8.82
CA ARG A 94 6.58 -13.13 -9.58
C ARG A 94 7.78 -13.48 -8.72
N SER A 95 8.38 -14.62 -9.00
CA SER A 95 9.70 -15.01 -8.52
C SER A 95 10.73 -14.85 -9.64
N ASP A 96 12.01 -14.74 -9.30
CA ASP A 96 13.09 -14.67 -10.29
C ASP A 96 13.21 -15.97 -11.11
N ARG A 97 12.84 -17.12 -10.52
CA ARG A 97 12.85 -18.44 -11.14
C ARG A 97 11.63 -19.25 -10.70
N THR A 98 11.34 -20.33 -11.41
CA THR A 98 10.25 -21.27 -11.08
C THR A 98 10.76 -22.59 -10.50
N ILE A 99 12.07 -22.84 -10.59
CA ILE A 99 12.77 -24.00 -10.02
C ILE A 99 14.03 -23.50 -9.33
N TYR A 100 14.23 -23.93 -8.08
CA TYR A 100 15.35 -23.59 -7.23
C TYR A 100 16.04 -24.84 -6.70
N ALA A 101 17.28 -24.69 -6.24
CA ALA A 101 17.94 -25.70 -5.41
C ALA A 101 17.78 -25.36 -3.93
N VAL A 102 17.87 -26.36 -3.04
CA VAL A 102 18.01 -26.11 -1.61
C VAL A 102 19.21 -25.19 -1.34
N GLY A 103 19.00 -24.17 -0.52
CA GLY A 103 20.01 -23.15 -0.17
C GLY A 103 20.02 -21.92 -1.08
N ASP A 104 19.29 -21.95 -2.20
CA ASP A 104 19.13 -20.81 -3.10
C ASP A 104 18.51 -19.61 -2.40
N ALA A 105 18.84 -18.41 -2.90
CA ALA A 105 18.31 -17.14 -2.43
C ALA A 105 17.34 -16.56 -3.46
N PRO A 106 16.02 -16.74 -3.29
CA PRO A 106 15.02 -16.23 -4.23
C PRO A 106 14.90 -14.71 -4.13
N ALA A 107 14.53 -14.09 -5.25
CA ALA A 107 14.04 -12.73 -5.30
C ALA A 107 12.58 -12.72 -5.77
N TYR A 108 11.75 -11.99 -5.04
CA TYR A 108 10.34 -11.83 -5.34
C TYR A 108 10.04 -10.43 -5.85
N TYR A 109 9.02 -10.33 -6.70
CA TYR A 109 8.57 -9.11 -7.33
C TYR A 109 7.07 -8.98 -7.13
N ALA A 110 6.62 -7.78 -6.78
CA ALA A 110 5.21 -7.46 -6.61
C ALA A 110 4.90 -6.14 -7.31
N ARG A 111 3.77 -6.07 -8.00
CA ARG A 111 3.25 -4.85 -8.62
C ARG A 111 1.73 -4.82 -8.45
N SER A 112 1.17 -3.65 -8.19
CA SER A 112 -0.28 -3.49 -8.05
C SER A 112 -0.81 -2.41 -9.00
N GLY A 113 -2.06 -2.54 -9.43
CA GLY A 113 -2.78 -1.52 -10.20
C GLY A 113 -3.27 -0.32 -9.36
N ALA A 114 -3.08 -0.35 -8.03
CA ALA A 114 -3.44 0.75 -7.14
C ALA A 114 -2.38 0.94 -6.04
N ASP A 115 -2.40 2.11 -5.39
CA ASP A 115 -1.68 2.30 -4.13
C ASP A 115 -2.25 1.34 -3.08
N CYS A 116 -1.40 0.54 -2.45
CA CYS A 116 -1.79 -0.43 -1.42
C CYS A 116 -0.69 -0.67 -0.39
N TYR A 117 -1.04 -1.40 0.67
CA TYR A 117 -0.13 -1.90 1.67
C TYR A 117 0.06 -3.40 1.49
N LEU A 118 1.26 -3.80 1.08
CA LEU A 118 1.56 -5.17 0.68
C LEU A 118 1.95 -6.03 1.88
N THR A 119 1.46 -7.26 1.90
CA THR A 119 1.95 -8.34 2.77
C THR A 119 2.33 -9.53 1.90
N LEU A 120 3.57 -10.02 2.04
CA LEU A 120 4.05 -11.23 1.35
C LEU A 120 4.27 -12.35 2.36
N ILE A 121 3.68 -13.51 2.08
CA ILE A 121 3.68 -14.69 2.94
C ILE A 121 4.28 -15.84 2.14
N ASN A 122 5.25 -16.53 2.72
CA ASN A 122 5.76 -17.79 2.19
C ASN A 122 5.12 -18.95 2.92
N VAL A 123 4.74 -20.00 2.19
CA VAL A 123 4.28 -21.27 2.75
C VAL A 123 5.20 -22.38 2.23
N ASP A 124 5.90 -23.02 3.16
CA ASP A 124 6.86 -24.07 2.85
C ASP A 124 6.18 -25.43 2.55
N PRO A 125 6.93 -26.46 2.10
CA PRO A 125 6.38 -27.78 1.81
C PRO A 125 5.71 -28.47 3.02
N ASP A 126 6.08 -28.09 4.25
CA ASP A 126 5.45 -28.59 5.49
C ASP A 126 4.23 -27.75 5.89
N ARG A 127 3.78 -26.85 5.01
CA ARG A 127 2.70 -25.88 5.21
C ARG A 127 3.00 -24.84 6.28
N SER A 128 4.26 -24.65 6.64
CA SER A 128 4.67 -23.61 7.58
C SER A 128 4.66 -22.25 6.88
N ALA A 129 3.84 -21.34 7.40
CA ALA A 129 3.66 -20.00 6.88
C ALA A 129 4.46 -18.96 7.67
N VAL A 130 5.13 -18.08 6.94
CA VAL A 130 5.89 -16.94 7.49
C VAL A 130 5.66 -15.69 6.66
N VAL A 131 5.43 -14.54 7.30
CA VAL A 131 5.37 -13.25 6.62
C VAL A 131 6.80 -12.81 6.31
N LEU A 132 7.11 -12.71 5.01
CA LEU A 132 8.40 -12.22 4.51
C LEU A 132 8.45 -10.69 4.41
N PHE A 133 7.30 -10.04 4.21
CA PHE A 133 7.19 -8.58 4.07
C PHE A 133 5.82 -8.09 4.57
N PRO A 134 5.75 -7.00 5.36
CA PRO A 134 6.88 -6.31 6.00
C PRO A 134 7.62 -7.21 7.00
N ASN A 135 8.87 -6.86 7.30
CA ASN A 135 9.73 -7.53 8.28
C ASN A 135 10.56 -6.51 9.07
N GLU A 136 11.36 -6.94 10.04
CA GLU A 136 12.14 -6.02 10.90
C GLU A 136 13.07 -5.07 10.11
N PHE A 137 13.57 -5.53 8.95
CA PHE A 137 14.52 -4.80 8.11
C PHE A 137 13.83 -3.94 7.04
N GLU A 138 12.62 -4.31 6.64
CA GLU A 138 11.85 -3.67 5.57
C GLU A 138 10.38 -3.50 6.02
N GLN A 139 10.12 -2.45 6.82
CA GLN A 139 8.82 -2.20 7.45
C GLN A 139 7.86 -1.36 6.60
N ASP A 140 8.39 -0.47 5.75
CA ASP A 140 7.57 0.33 4.84
C ASP A 140 7.03 -0.58 3.73
N ASN A 141 5.76 -0.93 3.87
CA ASN A 141 5.04 -1.83 2.98
C ASN A 141 4.10 -1.11 2.01
N ARG A 142 4.20 0.21 1.88
CA ARG A 142 3.43 0.94 0.88
C ARG A 142 3.96 0.65 -0.52
N LEU A 143 3.10 0.06 -1.35
CA LEU A 143 3.31 -0.15 -2.76
C LEU A 143 2.53 0.91 -3.53
N LEU A 144 3.23 1.69 -4.35
CA LEU A 144 2.58 2.65 -5.24
C LEU A 144 2.10 1.95 -6.51
N ALA A 145 0.99 2.43 -7.08
CA ALA A 145 0.43 1.89 -8.31
C ALA A 145 1.50 1.81 -9.42
N ASP A 146 1.51 0.68 -10.14
CA ASP A 146 2.40 0.35 -11.25
C ASP A 146 3.90 0.37 -10.94
N ARG A 147 4.29 0.50 -9.68
CA ARG A 147 5.69 0.36 -9.26
C ARG A 147 5.95 -1.09 -8.87
N GLU A 148 7.00 -1.65 -9.45
CA GLU A 148 7.47 -2.99 -9.05
C GLU A 148 8.33 -2.87 -7.79
N LEU A 149 7.94 -3.60 -6.75
CA LEU A 149 8.73 -3.84 -5.55
C LEU A 149 9.51 -5.14 -5.72
N LYS A 150 10.80 -5.11 -5.35
CA LYS A 150 11.66 -6.29 -5.25
C LYS A 150 11.94 -6.62 -3.78
N LEU A 151 11.80 -7.89 -3.40
CA LEU A 151 12.12 -8.43 -2.09
C LEU A 151 13.17 -9.55 -2.21
N PRO A 152 14.26 -9.53 -1.41
CA PRO A 152 14.73 -8.41 -0.59
C PRO A 152 15.11 -7.20 -1.45
N LYS A 153 15.07 -5.99 -0.87
CA LYS A 153 15.63 -4.79 -1.54
C LYS A 153 17.11 -5.01 -1.86
N ALA A 154 17.62 -4.32 -2.89
CA ALA A 154 18.99 -4.50 -3.39
C ALA A 154 20.07 -4.36 -2.29
N ASN A 155 19.83 -3.52 -1.28
CA ASN A 155 20.74 -3.26 -0.16
C ASN A 155 20.21 -3.79 1.17
N ALA A 156 19.30 -4.76 1.14
CA ALA A 156 18.75 -5.36 2.35
C ALA A 156 19.87 -6.03 3.18
N PRO A 157 19.87 -5.88 4.52
CA PRO A 157 20.88 -6.47 5.39
C PRO A 157 20.68 -7.98 5.63
N TYR A 158 19.82 -8.63 4.84
CA TYR A 158 19.47 -10.03 4.95
C TYR A 158 19.35 -10.67 3.56
N ARG A 159 19.30 -12.00 3.54
CA ARG A 159 19.01 -12.80 2.34
C ARG A 159 17.99 -13.86 2.70
N LEU A 160 17.05 -14.10 1.80
CA LEU A 160 16.16 -15.25 1.88
C LEU A 160 16.96 -16.50 1.48
N ARG A 161 16.65 -17.64 2.10
CA ARG A 161 17.25 -18.93 1.76
C ARG A 161 16.18 -20.02 1.84
N LEU A 162 16.05 -20.77 0.76
CA LEU A 162 15.15 -21.92 0.69
C LEU A 162 15.80 -23.09 1.44
N ALA A 163 15.07 -23.67 2.40
CA ALA A 163 15.66 -24.63 3.34
C ALA A 163 15.25 -26.09 3.07
N LYS A 164 14.16 -26.31 2.34
CA LYS A 164 13.57 -27.63 2.12
C LYS A 164 13.26 -27.83 0.65
N ALA A 165 13.46 -29.04 0.17
CA ALA A 165 12.98 -29.45 -1.14
C ALA A 165 11.45 -29.62 -1.10
N GLY A 166 10.81 -29.42 -2.24
CA GLY A 166 9.38 -29.50 -2.43
C GLY A 166 8.77 -28.21 -2.96
N ARG A 167 7.44 -28.18 -2.95
CA ARG A 167 6.65 -27.09 -3.49
C ARG A 167 6.49 -25.98 -2.47
N GLU A 168 6.90 -24.78 -2.85
CA GLU A 168 6.73 -23.55 -2.08
C GLU A 168 5.63 -22.68 -2.70
N ARG A 169 4.93 -21.92 -1.87
CA ARG A 169 3.92 -20.95 -2.31
C ARG A 169 4.28 -19.57 -1.78
N LEU A 170 4.21 -18.57 -2.65
CA LEU A 170 4.28 -17.16 -2.27
C LEU A 170 2.90 -16.54 -2.46
N ILE A 171 2.37 -15.99 -1.38
CA ILE A 171 1.05 -15.39 -1.31
C ILE A 171 1.25 -13.90 -1.04
N GLY A 172 0.59 -13.06 -1.83
CA GLY A 172 0.56 -11.61 -1.64
C GLY A 172 -0.85 -11.15 -1.34
N ILE A 173 -0.96 -10.24 -0.37
CA ILE A 173 -2.20 -9.54 -0.02
C ILE A 173 -1.89 -8.04 -0.07
N CYS A 174 -2.67 -7.29 -0.83
CA CYS A 174 -2.63 -5.82 -0.82
C CYS A 174 -3.90 -5.28 -0.18
N THR A 175 -3.78 -4.41 0.81
CA THR A 175 -4.91 -3.73 1.46
C THR A 175 -4.90 -2.24 1.11
N GLU A 176 -6.08 -1.63 1.01
CA GLU A 176 -6.22 -0.19 0.74
C GLU A 176 -5.78 0.67 1.95
N ALA A 177 -6.15 0.26 3.17
CA ALA A 177 -5.71 0.95 4.39
C ALA A 177 -4.36 0.42 4.94
N PRO A 178 -3.60 1.26 5.70
CA PRO A 178 -2.34 0.88 6.38
C PRO A 178 -2.58 -0.05 7.58
N ARG A 179 -3.22 -1.19 7.35
CA ARG A 179 -3.53 -2.20 8.35
C ARG A 179 -3.08 -3.58 7.85
N PRO A 180 -2.47 -4.39 8.71
CA PRO A 180 -2.18 -5.78 8.37
C PRO A 180 -3.45 -6.54 7.99
N PRO A 181 -3.37 -7.53 7.08
CA PRO A 181 -4.46 -8.45 6.83
C PRO A 181 -4.94 -9.13 8.12
N LEU A 182 -6.23 -9.49 8.15
CA LEU A 182 -6.85 -10.09 9.33
C LEU A 182 -6.05 -11.31 9.83
N GLY A 183 -5.82 -11.36 11.14
CA GLY A 183 -5.07 -12.42 11.80
C GLY A 183 -3.55 -12.29 11.74
N ILE A 184 -3.01 -11.33 10.99
CA ILE A 184 -1.57 -11.07 10.94
C ILE A 184 -1.22 -9.94 11.91
N PHE A 185 -0.35 -10.24 12.88
CA PHE A 185 0.13 -9.26 13.83
C PHE A 185 1.66 -9.26 13.84
N HIS A 186 2.25 -8.10 13.55
CA HIS A 186 3.69 -7.94 13.56
C HIS A 186 4.19 -7.58 14.96
N ASP A 187 5.28 -8.25 15.37
CA ASP A 187 6.09 -7.91 16.53
C ASP A 187 7.56 -7.87 16.07
N PHE A 188 7.95 -6.75 15.47
CA PHE A 188 9.31 -6.54 14.95
C PHE A 188 10.35 -6.35 16.06
N GLU A 189 9.94 -6.19 17.32
CA GLU A 189 10.87 -6.06 18.45
C GLU A 189 11.38 -7.43 18.90
N ARG A 190 10.52 -8.46 18.81
CA ARG A 190 10.84 -9.82 19.25
C ARG A 190 11.16 -10.77 18.12
N THR A 191 10.65 -10.50 16.92
CA THR A 191 10.74 -11.43 15.79
C THR A 191 11.15 -10.71 14.51
N ARG A 192 12.12 -11.30 13.79
CA ARG A 192 12.58 -10.76 12.50
C ARG A 192 11.50 -10.86 11.42
N PHE A 193 10.74 -11.95 11.49
CA PHE A 193 9.64 -12.31 10.60
C PHE A 193 8.46 -12.81 11.44
N THR A 194 7.24 -12.50 11.01
CA THR A 194 6.03 -13.00 11.69
C THR A 194 5.78 -14.45 11.31
N LEU A 195 5.83 -15.36 12.28
CA LEU A 195 5.51 -16.77 12.10
C LEU A 195 3.99 -16.96 12.24
N LEU A 196 3.36 -17.56 11.23
CA LEU A 196 1.91 -17.83 11.24
C LEU A 196 1.58 -19.29 11.60
N GLY A 197 2.56 -20.19 11.57
CA GLY A 197 2.37 -21.62 11.86
C GLY A 197 1.85 -22.39 10.65
N ASP A 198 0.99 -23.38 10.86
CA ASP A 198 0.36 -24.14 9.76
C ASP A 198 -0.63 -23.26 8.99
N TRP A 199 -0.42 -23.14 7.67
CA TRP A 199 -1.17 -22.24 6.80
C TRP A 199 -2.68 -22.54 6.74
N ASP A 200 -3.05 -23.82 6.73
CA ASP A 200 -4.46 -24.21 6.62
C ASP A 200 -5.21 -23.91 7.91
N ARG A 201 -4.59 -24.19 9.06
CA ARG A 201 -5.13 -23.79 10.37
C ARG A 201 -5.24 -22.28 10.50
N PHE A 202 -4.25 -21.53 10.04
CA PHE A 202 -4.31 -20.08 10.03
C PHE A 202 -5.52 -19.58 9.22
N GLN A 203 -5.69 -20.05 7.99
CA GLN A 203 -6.84 -19.67 7.15
C GLN A 203 -8.18 -20.03 7.81
N ALA A 204 -8.30 -21.21 8.40
CA ALA A 204 -9.51 -21.61 9.11
C ALA A 204 -9.82 -20.68 10.30
N SER A 205 -8.81 -20.27 11.07
CA SER A 205 -8.99 -19.34 12.19
C SER A 205 -9.45 -17.93 11.76
N VAL A 206 -9.00 -17.48 10.59
CA VAL A 206 -9.41 -16.20 9.99
C VAL A 206 -10.85 -16.31 9.47
N ALA A 207 -11.18 -17.38 8.75
CA ALA A 207 -12.52 -17.62 8.21
C ALA A 207 -13.59 -17.77 9.31
N ASN A 208 -13.24 -18.42 10.42
CA ASN A 208 -14.15 -18.63 11.55
C ASN A 208 -14.29 -17.41 12.47
N GLY A 209 -13.69 -16.26 12.13
CA GLY A 209 -13.82 -15.02 12.90
C GLY A 209 -13.13 -15.00 14.26
N GLN A 210 -12.48 -16.10 14.68
CA GLN A 210 -11.75 -16.18 15.95
C GLN A 210 -10.70 -15.05 16.07
N MET A 211 -10.03 -14.73 14.95
CA MET A 211 -9.03 -13.66 14.92
C MET A 211 -9.64 -12.24 14.91
N GLN A 212 -10.87 -12.09 14.45
CA GLN A 212 -11.55 -10.80 14.42
C GLN A 212 -11.92 -10.34 15.83
N GLU A 213 -12.37 -11.27 16.68
CA GLU A 213 -12.65 -11.00 18.09
C GLU A 213 -11.40 -10.55 18.87
N PHE A 214 -10.24 -11.19 18.62
CA PHE A 214 -8.96 -10.76 19.21
C PHE A 214 -8.52 -9.38 18.70
N ALA A 215 -8.69 -9.09 17.40
CA ALA A 215 -8.35 -7.79 16.81
C ALA A 215 -9.21 -6.65 17.40
N ASP A 216 -10.51 -6.89 17.57
CA ASP A 216 -11.45 -5.94 18.17
C ASP A 216 -11.13 -5.70 19.64
N ALA A 217 -10.84 -6.77 20.40
CA ALA A 217 -10.45 -6.67 21.81
C ALA A 217 -9.13 -5.88 22.00
N ARG A 218 -8.17 -6.01 21.07
CA ARG A 218 -6.93 -5.21 21.08
C ARG A 218 -7.21 -3.75 20.75
N SER A 219 -8.04 -3.49 19.73
CA SER A 219 -8.40 -2.14 19.29
C SER A 219 -9.13 -1.36 20.40
N ARG A 220 -10.01 -2.03 21.16
CA ARG A 220 -10.68 -1.44 22.34
C ARG A 220 -9.69 -0.97 23.40
N ARG A 221 -8.68 -1.78 23.73
CA ARG A 221 -7.64 -1.42 24.72
C ARG A 221 -6.78 -0.23 24.30
N VAL A 222 -6.50 -0.08 23.00
CA VAL A 222 -5.71 1.05 22.49
C VAL A 222 -6.56 2.32 22.38
N GLY A 223 -7.86 2.20 22.06
CA GLY A 223 -8.78 3.34 21.90
C GLY A 223 -9.31 3.93 23.21
N GLU A 224 -9.10 3.28 24.35
CA GLU A 224 -9.61 3.74 25.66
C GLU A 224 -8.85 4.95 26.22
N SER A 225 -7.65 5.24 25.69
CA SER A 225 -6.87 6.43 26.07
C SER A 225 -7.27 7.73 25.35
N GLY A 226 -8.28 7.70 24.46
CA GLY A 226 -8.64 8.85 23.61
C GLY A 226 -10.14 9.21 23.52
N ARG A 227 -11.03 8.54 24.26
CA ARG A 227 -12.48 8.73 24.09
C ARG A 227 -13.03 9.94 24.87
N ARG A 228 -12.82 11.14 24.34
CA ARG A 228 -13.83 12.21 24.41
C ARG A 228 -13.87 12.95 23.07
N ARG A 229 -15.05 12.92 22.44
CA ARG A 229 -15.47 13.62 21.21
C ARG A 229 -15.10 12.93 19.90
N HIS A 230 -16.03 12.12 19.39
CA HIS A 230 -16.65 12.32 18.07
C HIS A 230 -17.67 11.20 17.87
N GLU A 231 -18.86 11.41 18.43
CA GLU A 231 -20.06 10.61 18.19
C GLU A 231 -20.75 11.27 16.99
N GLY A 232 -20.64 10.66 15.81
CA GLY A 232 -21.25 11.20 14.59
C GLY A 232 -20.45 10.97 13.32
N GLN A 233 -20.11 9.72 13.01
CA GLN A 233 -19.92 9.22 11.63
C GLN A 233 -19.65 7.71 11.62
N GLU A 234 -20.56 6.89 12.16
CA GLU A 234 -20.66 5.49 11.74
C GLU A 234 -21.34 5.44 10.36
N ARG A 235 -20.68 6.00 9.34
CA ARG A 235 -20.88 5.48 7.99
C ARG A 235 -20.35 4.06 8.05
N ARG A 236 -21.24 3.06 7.92
CA ARG A 236 -20.92 1.63 7.77
C ARG A 236 -19.62 1.54 6.96
N ALA A 237 -18.50 1.27 7.64
CA ALA A 237 -17.21 1.20 6.96
C ALA A 237 -17.35 0.08 5.94
N LEU A 238 -17.34 0.44 4.65
CA LEU A 238 -17.29 -0.54 3.58
C LEU A 238 -16.05 -1.42 3.84
N PRO A 239 -16.13 -2.74 3.59
CA PRO A 239 -14.98 -3.61 3.77
C PRO A 239 -13.80 -3.03 2.99
N ASP A 240 -12.64 -2.99 3.65
CA ASP A 240 -11.38 -2.50 3.09
C ASP A 240 -11.11 -3.25 1.79
N ARG A 241 -10.92 -2.53 0.68
CA ARG A 241 -10.63 -3.19 -0.59
C ARG A 241 -9.31 -3.94 -0.44
N GLN A 242 -9.28 -5.15 -0.96
CA GLN A 242 -8.08 -5.97 -0.94
C GLN A 242 -7.84 -6.65 -2.28
N GLY A 243 -6.58 -6.95 -2.54
CA GLY A 243 -6.12 -7.73 -3.68
C GLY A 243 -5.34 -8.93 -3.18
N ARG A 244 -5.49 -10.08 -3.85
CA ARG A 244 -4.76 -11.29 -3.51
C ARG A 244 -4.18 -11.94 -4.76
N ALA A 245 -2.93 -12.37 -4.66
CA ALA A 245 -2.27 -13.14 -5.69
C ALA A 245 -1.44 -14.26 -5.07
N GLU A 246 -1.19 -15.29 -5.85
CA GLU A 246 -0.40 -16.44 -5.43
C GLU A 246 0.43 -16.97 -6.58
N ILE A 247 1.67 -17.33 -6.29
CA ILE A 247 2.52 -18.09 -7.19
C ILE A 247 3.06 -19.33 -6.48
N THR A 248 3.41 -20.33 -7.27
CA THR A 248 4.03 -21.56 -6.80
C THR A 248 5.35 -21.76 -7.52
N TYR A 249 6.36 -22.26 -6.82
CA TYR A 249 7.65 -22.63 -7.38
C TYR A 249 8.17 -23.92 -6.71
N GLU A 250 9.09 -24.61 -7.39
CA GLU A 250 9.63 -25.88 -6.94
C GLU A 250 11.05 -25.72 -6.38
N VAL A 251 11.37 -26.43 -5.31
CA VAL A 251 12.72 -26.54 -4.75
C VAL A 251 13.19 -27.98 -4.86
N ARG A 252 14.37 -28.21 -5.44
CA ARG A 252 14.96 -29.54 -5.63
C ARG A 252 16.27 -29.71 -4.89
#